data_AF-A0A2V8T161-F1
#
_entry.id   AF-A0A2V8T161-F1
#
_cell.length_a   1.000
_cell.length_b   1.000
_cell.length_c   1.000
_cell.angle_alpha   90.00
_cell.angle_beta   90.00
_cell.angle_gamma   90.00
#
_symmetry.space_group_name_H-M   'P 1'
#
loop_
_entity.id
_entity.type
_entity.pdbx_description
1 polymer ?
#
loop_
_entity_poly.entity_id
_entity_poly.type
_entity_poly.pdbx_seq_one_letter_code
_entity_poly.pdbx_strand_id
1 'polypeptide(L)'
;MNEVCPSHDPTPLVTARDGAQEETDRRSALRVVKTQARPRRLLLCLDGVPFDVVTEAKSRGLFDNFKDPARLLSPFPTLTNVALAQMLCASPPNGYESLYFDREARELRGGVRKYIGRRTPDKVPSSYMDELDYQEPLPFEFLIYVATDAVWRADMQRFRERFLSAPPARDFFGFLKATDGLLHIGGPARLGVALRSLDKLLREIQKECGSETEIVLFSDHGMNLEENRRTHLQSHLRRCGYEFVNHMRRPRGRRRVSSPAFGLCGYAALYCGEETDKAEL
;
A
#
# COMPACT_ATOMS: atom_id res chain seq x y z
N MET A 1 -19.69 36.17 -20.86
CA MET A 1 -20.05 36.41 -19.45
C MET A 1 -18.95 35.80 -18.62
N ASN A 2 -17.97 36.64 -18.31
CA ASN A 2 -16.87 36.36 -17.42
C ASN A 2 -17.34 36.66 -16.01
N GLU A 3 -16.97 35.83 -15.04
CA GLU A 3 -16.72 36.33 -13.70
C GLU A 3 -15.62 35.47 -13.06
N VAL A 4 -14.40 35.98 -13.23
CA VAL A 4 -13.24 35.71 -12.40
C VAL A 4 -13.27 36.77 -11.31
N CYS A 5 -13.17 36.36 -10.04
CA CYS A 5 -13.01 37.25 -8.90
C CYS A 5 -11.74 36.87 -8.11
N PRO A 6 -11.10 37.82 -7.42
CA PRO A 6 -9.71 38.16 -7.67
C PRO A 6 -8.77 37.87 -6.51
N SER A 7 -7.48 37.81 -6.86
CA SER A 7 -6.34 37.92 -5.96
C SER A 7 -6.41 39.16 -5.07
N HIS A 8 -6.17 38.99 -3.77
CA HIS A 8 -5.84 40.10 -2.88
C HIS A 8 -4.42 39.89 -2.32
N ASP A 9 -3.51 40.57 -3.00
CA ASP A 9 -2.21 41.01 -2.51
C ASP A 9 -2.40 42.40 -1.88
N PRO A 10 -2.05 42.62 -0.60
CA PRO A 10 -1.96 43.95 -0.05
C PRO A 10 -0.48 44.29 0.19
N THR A 11 0.16 44.86 -0.83
CA THR A 11 1.33 45.72 -0.64
C THR A 11 0.86 47.03 0.02
N PRO A 12 1.37 47.44 1.19
CA PRO A 12 0.98 48.71 1.79
C PRO A 12 1.67 49.88 1.08
N LEU A 13 0.83 50.83 0.64
CA LEU A 13 1.23 52.18 0.24
C LEU A 13 1.94 52.89 1.40
N VAL A 14 3.18 53.30 1.15
CA VAL A 14 3.95 54.18 2.01
C VAL A 14 3.40 55.60 1.89
N THR A 15 2.75 56.09 2.95
CA THR A 15 2.54 57.52 3.18
C THR A 15 3.37 57.94 4.38
N ALA A 16 4.44 58.69 4.11
CA ALA A 16 5.21 59.37 5.14
C ALA A 16 4.46 60.65 5.58
N ARG A 17 4.20 60.80 6.87
CA ARG A 17 4.55 62.01 7.66
C ARG A 17 4.20 61.86 9.15
N ASP A 18 5.25 62.10 9.94
CA ASP A 18 5.31 62.79 11.24
C ASP A 18 4.54 62.24 12.44
N GLY A 19 5.29 61.61 13.35
CA GLY A 19 4.83 61.25 14.69
C GLY A 19 5.77 60.33 15.45
N ALA A 20 7.09 60.54 15.35
CA ALA A 20 8.08 59.78 16.09
C ALA A 20 8.06 60.19 17.58
N GLN A 21 7.34 59.45 18.45
CA GLN A 21 7.72 59.26 19.87
C GLN A 21 6.79 58.39 20.74
N GLU A 22 5.73 57.76 20.22
CA GLU A 22 4.88 56.83 21.01
C GLU A 22 5.01 55.34 20.59
N GLU A 23 5.97 55.02 19.72
CA GLU A 23 6.09 53.70 19.09
C GLU A 23 6.87 52.66 19.93
N THR A 24 7.35 53.05 21.11
CA THR A 24 8.29 52.24 21.89
C THR A 24 7.65 51.31 22.93
N ASP A 25 6.35 51.46 23.23
CA ASP A 25 5.71 50.74 24.35
C ASP A 25 4.56 49.77 23.96
N ARG A 26 4.31 49.57 22.66
CA ARG A 26 3.30 48.60 22.17
C ARG A 26 3.86 47.39 21.43
N ARG A 27 5.18 47.20 21.40
CA ARG A 27 5.84 46.00 20.83
C ARG A 27 5.94 44.82 21.80
N SER A 28 5.26 44.90 22.94
CA SER A 28 5.18 43.81 23.91
C SER A 28 3.96 42.95 23.62
N ALA A 29 4.23 41.69 23.28
CA ALA A 29 3.30 40.60 23.02
C ALA A 29 2.75 40.45 21.58
N LEU A 30 3.65 40.31 20.60
CA LEU A 30 3.43 39.25 19.63
C LEU A 30 3.46 37.92 20.40
N ARG A 31 2.29 37.50 20.89
CA ARG A 31 2.03 36.12 21.25
C ARG A 31 2.32 35.34 19.97
N VAL A 32 3.51 34.75 19.89
CA VAL A 32 3.72 33.60 19.03
C VAL A 32 2.70 32.59 19.54
N VAL A 33 1.54 32.55 18.87
CA VAL A 33 0.66 31.40 18.96
C VAL A 33 1.55 30.28 18.47
N LYS A 34 2.12 29.50 19.40
CA LYS A 34 2.62 28.17 19.08
C LYS A 34 1.41 27.48 18.48
N THR A 35 1.29 27.49 17.16
CA THR A 35 0.45 26.54 16.46
C THR A 35 0.86 25.21 17.07
N GLN A 36 -0.03 24.60 17.84
CA GLN A 36 0.24 23.27 18.40
C GLN A 36 0.58 22.42 17.19
N ALA A 37 1.87 22.13 17.02
CA ALA A 37 2.31 21.29 15.94
C ALA A 37 1.59 19.97 16.16
N ARG A 38 0.79 19.55 15.18
CA ARG A 38 0.10 18.26 15.27
C ARG A 38 1.16 17.19 15.55
N PRO A 39 0.85 16.17 16.38
CA PRO A 39 1.77 15.07 16.59
C PRO A 39 2.26 14.49 15.25
N ARG A 40 3.52 14.06 15.22
CA ARG A 40 4.07 13.28 14.11
C ARG A 40 3.24 12.02 13.94
N ARG A 41 2.87 11.65 12.72
CA ARG A 41 2.17 10.38 12.48
C ARG A 41 3.14 9.29 12.08
N LEU A 42 3.04 8.15 12.74
CA LEU A 42 3.52 6.87 12.24
C LEU A 42 2.34 6.16 11.56
N LEU A 43 2.30 6.19 10.23
CA LEU A 43 1.38 5.38 9.44
C LEU A 43 2.05 4.02 9.23
N LEU A 44 1.44 2.96 9.73
CA LEU A 44 1.96 1.60 9.62
C LEU A 44 0.95 0.71 8.91
N CYS A 45 1.29 0.30 7.69
CA CYS A 45 0.52 -0.67 6.92
C CYS A 45 1.07 -2.08 7.18
N LEU A 46 0.19 -3.00 7.57
CA LEU A 46 0.45 -4.43 7.67
C LEU A 46 -0.09 -5.12 6.42
N ASP A 47 0.76 -5.85 5.69
CA ASP A 47 0.35 -6.57 4.48
C ASP A 47 -0.58 -7.74 4.81
N GLY A 48 -1.76 -7.78 4.19
CA GLY A 48 -2.65 -8.94 4.20
C GLY A 48 -3.24 -9.36 5.54
N VAL A 49 -3.39 -8.45 6.52
CA VAL A 49 -3.91 -8.79 7.85
C VAL A 49 -5.44 -8.65 7.91
N PRO A 50 -6.21 -9.74 8.14
CA PRO A 50 -7.66 -9.69 8.20
C PRO A 50 -8.19 -8.91 9.41
N PHE A 51 -9.30 -8.22 9.22
CA PHE A 51 -10.03 -7.50 10.28
C PHE A 51 -10.34 -8.38 11.50
N ASP A 52 -10.81 -9.60 11.27
CA ASP A 52 -11.20 -10.52 12.34
C ASP A 52 -9.99 -10.96 13.18
N VAL A 53 -8.81 -11.10 12.56
CA VAL A 53 -7.55 -11.44 13.27
C VAL A 53 -7.12 -10.30 14.20
N VAL A 54 -7.22 -9.04 13.76
CA VAL A 54 -6.90 -7.87 14.61
C VAL A 54 -7.93 -7.71 15.73
N THR A 55 -9.21 -7.94 15.43
CA THR A 55 -10.29 -7.88 16.42
C THR A 55 -10.08 -8.94 17.51
N GLU A 56 -9.75 -10.16 17.13
CA GLU A 56 -9.43 -11.24 18.07
C GLU A 56 -8.12 -10.98 18.84
N ALA A 57 -7.10 -10.41 18.19
CA ALA A 57 -5.88 -9.98 18.88
C ALA A 57 -6.21 -8.94 19.97
N LYS A 58 -7.09 -7.98 19.66
CA LYS A 58 -7.51 -6.94 20.60
C LYS A 58 -8.36 -7.49 21.74
N SER A 59 -9.28 -8.41 21.48
CA SER A 59 -10.07 -9.05 22.54
C SER A 59 -9.21 -9.86 23.53
N ARG A 60 -7.97 -10.21 23.15
CA ARG A 60 -6.97 -10.87 24.01
C ARG A 60 -6.03 -9.89 24.71
N GLY A 61 -6.26 -8.58 24.60
CA GLY A 61 -5.49 -7.52 25.26
C GLY A 61 -4.32 -6.96 24.45
N LEU A 62 -4.13 -7.37 23.18
CA LEU A 62 -3.14 -6.73 22.30
C LEU A 62 -3.69 -5.41 21.78
N PHE A 63 -2.84 -4.42 21.55
CA PHE A 63 -3.24 -3.11 21.05
C PHE A 63 -4.34 -2.45 21.91
N ASP A 64 -4.31 -2.66 23.23
CA ASP A 64 -5.29 -2.10 24.19
C ASP A 64 -5.27 -0.57 24.26
N ASN A 65 -4.13 0.02 23.91
CA ASN A 65 -3.85 1.45 23.81
C ASN A 65 -4.34 2.07 22.49
N PHE A 66 -4.82 1.27 21.54
CA PHE A 66 -5.47 1.75 20.32
C PHE A 66 -6.98 1.87 20.55
N LYS A 67 -7.65 2.63 19.68
CA LYS A 67 -9.12 2.57 19.55
C LYS A 67 -9.57 1.21 19.03
N ASP A 68 -10.88 0.96 19.06
CA ASP A 68 -11.43 -0.26 18.45
C ASP A 68 -11.14 -0.31 16.94
N PRO A 69 -10.84 -1.49 16.37
CA PRO A 69 -10.56 -1.62 14.96
C PRO A 69 -11.79 -1.23 14.14
N ALA A 70 -11.56 -0.46 13.08
CA ALA A 70 -12.57 -0.17 12.07
C ALA A 70 -12.32 -1.02 10.81
N ARG A 71 -13.39 -1.34 10.07
CA ARG A 71 -13.25 -2.04 8.78
C ARG A 71 -12.72 -1.07 7.73
N LEU A 72 -11.62 -1.44 7.08
CA LEU A 72 -11.10 -0.77 5.89
C LEU A 72 -11.48 -1.60 4.66
N LEU A 73 -12.17 -0.97 3.71
CA LEU A 73 -12.59 -1.64 2.48
C LEU A 73 -11.51 -1.50 1.41
N SER A 74 -10.85 -2.61 1.09
CA SER A 74 -9.85 -2.69 0.03
C SER A 74 -10.54 -2.68 -1.35
N PRO A 75 -9.98 -2.02 -2.36
CA PRO A 75 -10.55 -2.05 -3.70
C PRO A 75 -10.45 -3.44 -4.34
N PHE A 76 -11.25 -3.64 -5.39
CA PHE A 76 -11.21 -4.86 -6.18
C PHE A 76 -10.27 -4.72 -7.39
N PRO A 77 -9.43 -5.74 -7.69
CA PRO A 77 -9.17 -6.93 -6.86
C PRO A 77 -8.35 -6.56 -5.62
N THR A 78 -8.58 -7.28 -4.52
CA THR A 78 -7.96 -7.03 -3.20
C THR A 78 -6.50 -7.49 -3.19
N LEU A 79 -5.63 -6.70 -3.79
CA LEU A 79 -4.20 -6.97 -3.96
C LEU A 79 -3.39 -5.74 -3.53
N THR A 80 -2.25 -5.93 -2.87
CA THR A 80 -1.39 -4.88 -2.31
C THR A 80 -1.17 -3.69 -3.24
N ASN A 81 -0.70 -3.93 -4.48
CA ASN A 81 -0.38 -2.85 -5.40
C ASN A 81 -1.62 -2.07 -5.86
N VAL A 82 -2.79 -2.73 -5.93
CA VAL A 82 -4.06 -2.07 -6.29
C VAL A 82 -4.57 -1.26 -5.10
N ALA A 83 -4.56 -1.87 -3.91
CA ALA A 83 -5.02 -1.27 -2.68
C ALA A 83 -4.21 -0.02 -2.31
N LEU A 84 -2.89 -0.14 -2.22
CA LEU A 84 -2.02 0.96 -1.84
C LEU A 84 -2.00 2.08 -2.89
N ALA A 85 -2.02 1.74 -4.18
CA ALA A 85 -2.12 2.75 -5.23
C ALA A 85 -3.40 3.61 -5.07
N GLN A 86 -4.53 2.97 -4.80
CA GLN A 86 -5.80 3.69 -4.62
C GLN A 86 -5.86 4.46 -3.30
N MET A 87 -5.42 3.84 -2.18
CA MET A 87 -5.43 4.48 -0.86
C MET A 87 -4.56 5.74 -0.81
N LEU A 88 -3.46 5.75 -1.58
CA LEU A 88 -2.46 6.82 -1.58
C LEU A 88 -2.59 7.75 -2.79
N CYS A 89 -3.64 7.58 -3.60
CA CYS A 89 -3.86 8.34 -4.82
C CYS A 89 -2.65 8.34 -5.77
N ALA A 90 -1.91 7.22 -5.80
CA ALA A 90 -0.74 7.02 -6.63
C ALA A 90 -1.11 6.53 -8.03
N SER A 91 -0.11 6.42 -8.93
CA SER A 91 -0.32 5.89 -10.27
C SER A 91 -0.85 4.46 -10.22
N PRO A 92 -1.78 4.07 -11.10
CA PRO A 92 -2.27 2.69 -11.13
C PRO A 92 -1.11 1.73 -11.48
N PRO A 93 -1.09 0.51 -10.92
CA PRO A 93 -0.09 -0.47 -11.30
C PRO A 93 -0.29 -0.89 -12.78
N ASN A 94 0.79 -1.31 -13.45
CA ASN A 94 0.75 -1.77 -14.85
C ASN A 94 -0.22 -2.95 -15.07
N GLY A 95 -0.49 -3.71 -14.01
CA GLY A 95 -1.54 -4.70 -13.96
C GLY A 95 -1.81 -5.14 -12.53
N TYR A 96 -2.79 -6.03 -12.37
CA TYR A 96 -3.21 -6.50 -11.05
C TYR A 96 -2.11 -7.26 -10.30
N GLU A 97 -1.24 -7.97 -11.02
CA GLU A 97 -0.17 -8.78 -10.44
C GLU A 97 1.17 -8.56 -11.17
N SER A 98 2.24 -9.18 -10.64
CA SER A 98 3.56 -9.13 -11.26
C SER A 98 3.60 -9.70 -12.68
N LEU A 99 2.75 -10.68 -13.01
CA LEU A 99 2.48 -11.09 -14.40
C LEU A 99 1.15 -10.46 -14.81
N TYR A 100 1.15 -9.69 -15.90
CA TYR A 100 -0.05 -8.97 -16.35
C TYR A 100 -0.15 -8.96 -17.87
N PHE A 101 -1.34 -8.66 -18.39
CA PHE A 101 -1.54 -8.43 -19.81
C PHE A 101 -1.50 -6.93 -20.10
N ASP A 102 -0.50 -6.51 -20.85
CA ASP A 102 -0.38 -5.15 -21.37
C ASP A 102 -1.39 -4.97 -22.50
N ARG A 103 -2.39 -4.11 -22.26
CA ARG A 103 -3.48 -3.87 -23.21
C ARG A 103 -3.02 -3.13 -24.46
N GLU A 104 -2.05 -2.24 -24.33
CA GLU A 104 -1.52 -1.44 -25.44
C GLU A 104 -0.62 -2.29 -26.33
N ALA A 105 0.32 -3.03 -25.73
CA ALA A 105 1.19 -3.95 -26.45
C ALA A 105 0.50 -5.27 -26.86
N ARG A 106 -0.70 -5.52 -26.33
CA ARG A 106 -1.52 -6.73 -26.54
C ARG A 106 -0.76 -8.00 -26.22
N GLU A 107 -0.04 -8.03 -25.09
CA GLU A 107 0.80 -9.18 -24.70
C GLU A 107 0.97 -9.34 -23.18
N LEU A 108 1.30 -10.55 -22.74
CA LEU A 108 1.71 -10.80 -21.37
C LEU A 108 3.10 -10.22 -21.09
N ARG A 109 3.23 -9.48 -20.00
CA ARG A 109 4.46 -8.86 -19.50
C ARG A 109 4.68 -9.15 -18.02
N GLY A 110 5.92 -9.00 -17.57
CA GLY A 110 6.33 -9.23 -16.18
C GLY A 110 6.58 -10.71 -15.83
N GLY A 111 6.12 -11.14 -14.64
CA GLY A 111 6.31 -12.48 -14.09
C GLY A 111 7.65 -12.69 -13.36
N VAL A 112 8.12 -13.95 -13.27
CA VAL A 112 9.30 -14.34 -12.47
C VAL A 112 10.57 -13.59 -12.87
N ARG A 113 10.67 -13.13 -14.13
CA ARG A 113 11.77 -12.29 -14.63
C ARG A 113 11.90 -10.96 -13.88
N LYS A 114 10.84 -10.47 -13.22
CA LYS A 114 10.88 -9.31 -12.31
C LYS A 114 11.74 -9.58 -11.06
N TYR A 115 11.83 -10.84 -10.64
CA TYR A 115 12.55 -11.25 -9.43
C TYR A 115 13.98 -11.75 -9.71
N ILE A 116 14.33 -11.98 -10.99
CA ILE A 116 15.66 -12.46 -11.42
C ILE A 116 16.40 -11.30 -12.13
N GLY A 117 17.24 -10.56 -11.38
CA GLY A 117 18.15 -9.54 -11.94
C GLY A 117 18.26 -8.25 -11.12
N ARG A 118 19.32 -7.44 -11.34
CA ARG A 118 19.39 -6.04 -10.87
C ARG A 118 18.34 -5.20 -11.64
N ARG A 119 17.82 -4.15 -11.00
CA ARG A 119 16.70 -3.28 -11.44
C ARG A 119 16.39 -3.32 -12.96
N THR A 120 15.28 -3.96 -13.36
CA THR A 120 14.69 -3.83 -14.70
C THR A 120 13.63 -2.71 -14.70
N PRO A 121 13.36 -2.03 -15.83
CA PRO A 121 12.33 -1.00 -15.96
C PRO A 121 10.92 -1.47 -15.57
N ASP A 122 10.64 -2.79 -15.64
CA ASP A 122 9.40 -3.43 -15.17
C ASP A 122 9.26 -3.48 -13.63
N LYS A 123 10.19 -2.88 -12.89
CA LYS A 123 10.22 -2.81 -11.42
C LYS A 123 9.89 -1.42 -10.89
N VAL A 124 9.04 -0.69 -11.58
CA VAL A 124 8.32 0.40 -10.92
C VAL A 124 6.97 -0.18 -10.50
N PRO A 125 6.85 -0.84 -9.32
CA PRO A 125 5.56 -0.90 -8.66
C PRO A 125 5.05 0.53 -8.55
N SER A 126 3.74 0.69 -8.61
CA SER A 126 3.02 1.98 -8.53
C SER A 126 3.75 3.06 -7.69
N SER A 127 3.60 4.33 -8.07
CA SER A 127 4.33 5.46 -7.46
C SER A 127 4.13 5.60 -5.95
N TYR A 128 3.22 4.85 -5.33
CA TYR A 128 3.07 4.81 -3.87
C TYR A 128 4.34 4.35 -3.16
N MET A 129 5.19 3.55 -3.81
CA MET A 129 6.44 3.09 -3.19
C MET A 129 7.40 4.24 -2.89
N ASP A 130 7.28 5.35 -3.62
CA ASP A 130 8.08 6.56 -3.38
C ASP A 130 7.64 7.31 -2.10
N GLU A 131 6.43 7.02 -1.61
CA GLU A 131 5.88 7.59 -0.36
C GLU A 131 6.30 6.78 0.89
N LEU A 132 6.88 5.59 0.73
CA LEU A 132 7.27 4.73 1.84
C LEU A 132 8.62 5.15 2.42
N ASP A 133 8.65 5.53 3.69
CA ASP A 133 9.90 5.71 4.45
C ASP A 133 10.52 4.36 4.86
N TYR A 134 9.69 3.32 4.95
CA TYR A 134 10.14 1.97 5.25
C TYR A 134 9.36 0.90 4.46
N GLN A 135 10.12 0.03 3.82
CA GLN A 135 9.67 -1.26 3.30
C GLN A 135 10.80 -2.27 3.51
N GLU A 136 10.45 -3.54 3.71
CA GLU A 136 11.43 -4.62 3.74
C GLU A 136 12.34 -4.58 2.48
N PRO A 137 13.68 -4.68 2.64
CA PRO A 137 14.58 -4.67 1.49
C PRO A 137 14.34 -5.84 0.52
N LEU A 138 14.40 -5.57 -0.79
CA LEU A 138 14.16 -6.52 -1.89
C LEU A 138 14.83 -7.91 -1.75
N PRO A 139 16.06 -8.07 -1.22
CA PRO A 139 16.65 -9.40 -1.04
C PRO A 139 15.85 -10.32 -0.11
N PHE A 140 15.02 -9.77 0.78
CA PHE A 140 14.20 -10.54 1.73
C PHE A 140 12.81 -10.89 1.18
N GLU A 141 12.42 -10.31 0.04
CA GLU A 141 11.10 -10.50 -0.58
C GLU A 141 10.79 -11.97 -0.94
N PHE A 142 11.83 -12.79 -1.15
CA PHE A 142 11.69 -14.24 -1.31
C PHE A 142 11.92 -15.02 0.00
N LEU A 143 12.82 -14.53 0.87
CA LEU A 143 13.15 -15.19 2.14
C LEU A 143 11.98 -15.19 3.11
N ILE A 144 11.07 -14.23 3.00
CA ILE A 144 9.81 -14.19 3.73
C ILE A 144 9.02 -15.50 3.58
N TYR A 145 9.18 -16.22 2.46
CA TYR A 145 8.50 -17.49 2.21
C TYR A 145 9.30 -18.74 2.61
N VAL A 146 10.54 -18.58 3.07
CA VAL A 146 11.46 -19.67 3.43
C VAL A 146 11.83 -19.65 4.91
N ALA A 147 11.99 -18.46 5.50
CA ALA A 147 12.45 -18.25 6.86
C ALA A 147 11.62 -17.15 7.58
N THR A 148 10.29 -17.29 7.54
CA THR A 148 9.28 -16.30 8.00
C THR A 148 9.64 -15.62 9.33
N ASP A 149 10.03 -16.39 10.35
CA ASP A 149 10.19 -15.87 11.72
C ASP A 149 11.53 -15.13 11.92
N ALA A 150 12.57 -15.53 11.19
CA ALA A 150 13.87 -14.83 11.22
C ALA A 150 13.76 -13.50 10.46
N VAL A 151 13.07 -13.53 9.31
CA VAL A 151 12.79 -12.36 8.49
C VAL A 151 11.96 -11.36 9.29
N TRP A 152 10.84 -11.79 9.90
CA TRP A 152 10.00 -10.93 10.74
C TRP A 152 10.78 -10.23 11.85
N ARG A 153 11.60 -10.96 12.62
CA ARG A 153 12.38 -10.36 13.71
C ARG A 153 13.38 -9.31 13.21
N ALA A 154 14.09 -9.62 12.13
CA ALA A 154 15.03 -8.69 11.53
C ALA A 154 14.31 -7.46 10.94
N ASP A 155 13.13 -7.65 10.35
CA ASP A 155 12.31 -6.58 9.77
C ASP A 155 11.80 -5.62 10.83
N MET A 156 11.32 -6.15 11.95
CA MET A 156 10.89 -5.36 13.12
C MET A 156 12.02 -4.49 13.69
N GLN A 157 13.23 -5.05 13.80
CA GLN A 157 14.39 -4.29 14.27
C GLN A 157 14.75 -3.16 13.30
N ARG A 158 14.85 -3.46 11.99
CA ARG A 158 15.15 -2.46 10.96
C ARG A 158 14.10 -1.37 10.89
N PHE A 159 12.82 -1.74 10.95
CA PHE A 159 11.71 -0.80 11.00
C PHE A 159 11.86 0.18 12.17
N ARG A 160 12.09 -0.34 13.38
CA ARG A 160 12.29 0.48 14.59
C ARG A 160 13.46 1.45 14.40
N GLU A 161 14.62 0.95 13.99
CA GLU A 161 15.82 1.75 13.79
C GLU A 161 15.58 2.86 12.75
N ARG A 162 14.89 2.55 11.65
CA ARG A 162 14.56 3.53 10.60
C ARG A 162 13.57 4.58 11.08
N PHE A 163 12.55 4.20 11.82
CA PHE A 163 11.57 5.14 12.36
C PHE A 163 12.20 6.15 13.33
N LEU A 164 13.01 5.64 14.27
CA LEU A 164 13.68 6.45 15.29
C LEU A 164 14.77 7.36 14.71
N SER A 165 15.44 6.91 13.65
CA SER A 165 16.47 7.72 12.96
C SER A 165 15.88 8.76 12.01
N ALA A 166 14.59 8.67 11.66
CA ALA A 166 13.96 9.58 10.72
C ALA A 166 13.64 10.94 11.38
N PRO A 167 13.70 12.05 10.61
CA PRO A 167 13.45 13.39 11.16
C PRO A 167 12.07 13.49 11.83
N PRO A 168 11.97 14.04 13.05
CA PRO A 168 10.71 14.12 13.77
C PRO A 168 9.72 15.14 13.19
N ALA A 169 10.17 16.01 12.29
CA ALA A 169 9.38 17.10 11.72
C ALA A 169 8.37 16.64 10.63
N ARG A 170 8.37 15.36 10.24
CA ARG A 170 7.45 14.82 9.23
C ARG A 170 6.88 13.47 9.64
N ASP A 171 5.72 13.17 9.09
CA ASP A 171 5.09 11.86 9.21
C ASP A 171 6.02 10.78 8.64
N PHE A 172 5.85 9.56 9.13
CA PHE A 172 6.61 8.39 8.72
C PHE A 172 5.65 7.32 8.23
N PHE A 173 5.90 6.79 7.04
CA PHE A 173 5.10 5.72 6.49
C PHE A 173 5.91 4.42 6.36
N GLY A 174 5.54 3.44 7.18
CA GLY A 174 6.09 2.09 7.11
C GLY A 174 5.11 1.07 6.52
N PHE A 175 5.66 0.12 5.76
CA PHE A 175 4.95 -1.02 5.23
C PHE A 175 5.65 -2.32 5.64
N LEU A 176 4.95 -3.16 6.42
CA LEU A 176 5.44 -4.46 6.90
C LEU A 176 4.86 -5.59 6.06
N LYS A 177 5.64 -6.04 5.08
CA LYS A 177 5.28 -7.11 4.13
C LYS A 177 5.21 -8.50 4.77
N ALA A 178 5.97 -8.72 5.83
CA ALA A 178 6.12 -10.01 6.51
C ALA A 178 4.82 -10.62 7.08
N THR A 179 3.81 -9.81 7.37
CA THR A 179 2.54 -10.31 7.91
C THR A 179 1.77 -11.17 6.91
N ASP A 180 1.81 -10.84 5.61
CA ASP A 180 1.13 -11.59 4.56
C ASP A 180 1.78 -12.97 4.36
N GLY A 181 3.11 -13.02 4.22
CA GLY A 181 3.86 -14.27 4.10
C GLY A 181 3.73 -15.18 5.33
N LEU A 182 3.73 -14.59 6.54
CA LEU A 182 3.47 -15.32 7.79
C LEU A 182 2.08 -15.95 7.81
N LEU A 183 1.05 -15.25 7.31
CA LEU A 183 -0.31 -15.76 7.28
C LEU A 183 -0.47 -16.85 6.23
N HIS A 184 0.09 -16.65 5.03
CA HIS A 184 0.05 -17.63 3.94
C HIS A 184 0.70 -18.96 4.29
N ILE A 185 1.85 -18.94 4.99
CA ILE A 185 2.62 -20.16 5.30
C ILE A 185 2.26 -20.72 6.68
N GLY A 186 2.15 -19.82 7.66
CA GLY A 186 2.06 -20.16 9.07
C GLY A 186 0.64 -20.14 9.63
N GLY A 187 -0.31 -19.58 8.89
CA GLY A 187 -1.68 -19.40 9.35
C GLY A 187 -1.83 -18.40 10.52
N PRO A 188 -3.06 -18.27 11.04
CA PRO A 188 -3.40 -17.27 12.06
C PRO A 188 -2.58 -17.39 13.35
N ALA A 189 -2.19 -18.61 13.74
CA ALA A 189 -1.42 -18.84 14.96
C ALA A 189 -0.04 -18.19 14.91
N ARG A 190 0.68 -18.32 13.79
CA ARG A 190 1.99 -17.68 13.60
C ARG A 190 1.87 -16.18 13.45
N LEU A 191 0.89 -15.69 12.69
CA LEU A 191 0.61 -14.26 12.61
C LEU A 191 0.31 -13.68 14.00
N GLY A 192 -0.41 -14.41 14.86
CA GLY A 192 -0.66 -14.00 16.24
C GLY A 192 0.62 -13.81 17.08
N VAL A 193 1.67 -14.61 16.85
CA VAL A 193 2.99 -14.40 17.49
C VAL A 193 3.61 -13.09 17.01
N ALA A 194 3.56 -12.83 15.69
CA ALA A 194 4.08 -11.61 15.11
C ALA A 194 3.33 -10.38 15.64
N LEU A 195 2.00 -10.40 15.68
CA LEU A 195 1.19 -9.32 16.23
C LEU A 195 1.50 -9.02 17.70
N ARG A 196 1.79 -10.04 18.52
CA ARG A 196 2.26 -9.84 19.91
C ARG A 196 3.59 -9.09 19.96
N SER A 197 4.54 -9.46 19.12
CA SER A 197 5.83 -8.76 19.08
C SER A 197 5.70 -7.35 18.51
N LEU A 198 4.76 -7.12 17.58
CA LEU A 198 4.43 -5.80 17.07
C LEU A 198 3.81 -4.91 18.15
N ASP A 199 2.82 -5.41 18.89
CA ASP A 199 2.22 -4.68 20.02
C ASP A 199 3.28 -4.20 21.00
N LYS A 200 4.20 -5.10 21.39
CA LYS A 200 5.33 -4.75 22.27
C LYS A 200 6.18 -3.63 21.67
N LEU A 201 6.57 -3.74 20.40
CA LEU A 201 7.37 -2.71 19.73
C LEU A 201 6.66 -1.37 19.69
N LEU A 202 5.37 -1.34 19.33
CA LEU A 202 4.61 -0.09 19.23
C LEU A 202 4.46 0.58 20.59
N ARG A 203 4.31 -0.19 21.67
CA ARG A 203 4.34 0.35 23.05
C ARG A 203 5.70 0.93 23.41
N GLU A 204 6.79 0.30 22.99
CA GLU A 204 8.15 0.84 23.19
C GLU A 204 8.32 2.16 22.43
N ILE A 205 7.86 2.23 21.18
CA ILE A 205 7.87 3.47 20.39
C ILE A 205 7.03 4.57 21.06
N GLN A 206 5.82 4.25 21.54
CA GLN A 206 4.99 5.22 22.25
C GLN A 206 5.62 5.68 23.57
N LYS A 207 6.30 4.78 24.29
CA LYS A 207 7.01 5.14 25.52
C LYS A 207 8.19 6.07 25.24
N GLU A 208 8.89 5.85 24.13
CA GLU A 208 10.06 6.63 23.72
C GLU A 208 9.67 7.99 23.14
N CYS A 209 8.61 8.07 22.33
CA CYS A 209 8.16 9.30 21.69
C CYS A 209 7.09 10.08 22.47
N GLY A 210 6.39 9.44 23.42
CA GLY A 210 5.29 10.05 24.15
C GLY A 210 4.14 10.51 23.25
N SER A 211 3.44 11.57 23.67
CA SER A 211 2.31 12.19 22.95
C SER A 211 2.71 12.91 21.66
N GLU A 212 4.01 12.99 21.36
CA GLU A 212 4.52 13.63 20.14
C GLU A 212 4.32 12.76 18.89
N THR A 213 3.96 11.49 19.06
CA THR A 213 3.70 10.55 17.96
C THR A 213 2.29 9.94 18.05
N GLU A 214 1.49 10.16 17.01
CA GLU A 214 0.24 9.43 16.75
C GLU A 214 0.56 8.18 15.91
N ILE A 215 0.10 7.00 16.31
CA ILE A 215 0.28 5.75 15.53
C ILE A 215 -1.04 5.37 14.87
N VAL A 216 -1.03 5.27 13.55
CA VAL A 216 -2.14 4.77 12.73
C VAL A 216 -1.75 3.41 12.17
N LEU A 217 -2.41 2.37 12.64
CA LEU A 217 -2.21 0.99 12.17
C LEU A 217 -3.34 0.61 11.23
N PHE A 218 -3.01 0.11 10.04
CA PHE A 218 -3.99 -0.36 9.06
C PHE A 218 -3.44 -1.52 8.23
N SER A 219 -4.29 -2.10 7.38
CA SER A 219 -3.90 -3.14 6.43
C SER A 219 -4.46 -2.80 5.06
N ASP A 220 -3.72 -3.13 4.01
CA ASP A 220 -4.09 -2.91 2.62
C ASP A 220 -5.22 -3.84 2.13
N HIS A 221 -5.22 -5.08 2.60
CA HIS A 221 -6.28 -6.06 2.39
C HIS A 221 -6.33 -7.13 3.49
N GLY A 222 -7.39 -7.92 3.50
CA GLY A 222 -7.49 -9.11 4.33
C GLY A 222 -6.94 -10.36 3.63
N MET A 223 -7.25 -11.52 4.21
CA MET A 223 -6.93 -12.84 3.66
C MET A 223 -8.14 -13.76 3.88
N ASN A 224 -8.48 -14.57 2.89
CA ASN A 224 -9.42 -15.67 3.09
C ASN A 224 -8.72 -16.77 3.90
N LEU A 225 -9.22 -17.06 5.10
CA LEU A 225 -8.67 -18.09 5.98
C LEU A 225 -9.26 -19.48 5.71
N GLU A 226 -10.28 -19.56 4.85
CA GLU A 226 -10.85 -20.84 4.42
C GLU A 226 -9.98 -21.51 3.36
N GLU A 227 -10.15 -22.83 3.22
CA GLU A 227 -9.43 -23.60 2.21
C GLU A 227 -9.88 -23.19 0.80
N ASN A 228 -8.96 -22.58 0.05
CA ASN A 228 -9.21 -22.21 -1.34
C ASN A 228 -9.06 -23.42 -2.26
N ARG A 229 -10.08 -23.66 -3.10
CA ARG A 229 -10.02 -24.69 -4.14
C ARG A 229 -9.64 -24.08 -5.47
N ARG A 230 -8.55 -24.60 -6.07
CA ARG A 230 -8.13 -24.15 -7.40
C ARG A 230 -9.18 -24.52 -8.44
N THR A 231 -9.68 -23.52 -9.13
CA THR A 231 -10.56 -23.73 -10.29
C THR A 231 -9.73 -24.03 -11.53
N HIS A 232 -10.09 -25.06 -12.29
CA HIS A 232 -9.43 -25.43 -13.55
C HIS A 232 -9.90 -24.56 -14.74
N LEU A 233 -9.87 -23.24 -14.57
CA LEU A 233 -10.42 -22.27 -15.53
C LEU A 233 -9.82 -22.44 -16.93
N GLN A 234 -8.49 -22.54 -17.03
CA GLN A 234 -7.81 -22.70 -18.31
C GLN A 234 -8.20 -24.01 -19.02
N SER A 235 -8.26 -25.12 -18.30
CA SER A 235 -8.66 -26.42 -18.85
C SER A 235 -10.12 -26.41 -19.27
N HIS A 236 -11.00 -25.77 -18.50
CA HIS A 236 -12.41 -25.61 -18.83
C HIS A 236 -12.58 -24.81 -20.13
N LEU A 237 -11.96 -23.63 -20.22
CA LEU A 237 -12.03 -22.78 -21.41
C LEU A 237 -11.44 -23.47 -22.65
N ARG A 238 -10.33 -24.21 -22.52
CA ARG A 238 -9.80 -25.01 -23.64
C ARG A 238 -10.80 -26.05 -24.15
N ARG A 239 -11.53 -26.74 -23.26
CA ARG A 239 -12.59 -27.68 -23.66
C ARG A 239 -13.76 -26.99 -24.37
N CYS A 240 -14.01 -25.72 -24.07
CA CYS A 240 -14.99 -24.88 -24.76
C CYS A 240 -14.47 -24.28 -26.09
N GLY A 241 -13.27 -24.66 -26.53
CA GLY A 241 -12.69 -24.22 -27.79
C GLY A 241 -11.92 -22.90 -27.73
N TYR A 242 -11.57 -22.40 -26.53
CA TYR A 242 -10.72 -21.21 -26.39
C TYR A 242 -9.23 -21.56 -26.54
N GLU A 243 -8.52 -20.72 -27.29
CA GLU A 243 -7.07 -20.77 -27.45
C GLU A 243 -6.41 -19.79 -26.46
N PHE A 244 -5.53 -20.31 -25.60
CA PHE A 244 -4.77 -19.46 -24.67
C PHE A 244 -3.53 -18.89 -25.33
N VAL A 245 -3.39 -17.57 -25.34
CA VAL A 245 -2.32 -16.87 -26.03
C VAL A 245 -1.63 -15.84 -25.16
N ASN A 246 -0.32 -15.70 -25.34
CA ASN A 246 0.48 -14.69 -24.66
C ASN A 246 0.56 -13.37 -25.45
N HIS A 247 0.18 -13.38 -26.73
CA HIS A 247 0.17 -12.19 -27.60
C HIS A 247 -1.08 -12.18 -28.48
N MET A 248 -1.77 -11.04 -28.57
CA MET A 248 -2.98 -10.82 -29.37
C MET A 248 -2.73 -9.93 -30.59
N ARG A 249 -1.59 -10.12 -31.29
CA ARG A 249 -1.15 -9.29 -32.42
C ARG A 249 -1.79 -9.62 -33.79
N ARG A 250 -2.57 -10.70 -33.92
CA ARG A 250 -3.22 -11.10 -35.19
C ARG A 250 -4.70 -11.46 -34.99
N PRO A 251 -5.62 -10.99 -35.87
CA PRO A 251 -7.07 -11.21 -35.75
C PRO A 251 -7.57 -12.58 -36.25
N ARG A 252 -6.70 -13.60 -36.32
CA ARG A 252 -7.12 -14.92 -36.84
C ARG A 252 -7.37 -15.88 -35.69
N GLY A 253 -8.65 -16.20 -35.48
CA GLY A 253 -9.14 -17.23 -34.54
C GLY A 253 -10.28 -16.71 -33.66
N ARG A 254 -11.44 -17.37 -33.72
CA ARG A 254 -12.71 -16.91 -33.12
C ARG A 254 -12.81 -16.98 -31.59
N ARG A 255 -11.77 -17.43 -30.85
CA ARG A 255 -11.83 -17.67 -29.39
C ARG A 255 -10.49 -17.54 -28.67
N ARG A 256 -9.74 -16.45 -28.94
CA ARG A 256 -8.42 -16.23 -28.30
C ARG A 256 -8.57 -15.53 -26.97
N VAL A 257 -7.99 -16.11 -25.92
CA VAL A 257 -8.02 -15.58 -24.56
C VAL A 257 -6.61 -15.50 -23.98
N SER A 258 -6.33 -14.47 -23.20
CA SER A 258 -5.16 -14.41 -22.34
C SER A 258 -5.62 -14.33 -20.89
N SER A 259 -4.97 -15.09 -20.02
CA SER A 259 -5.23 -15.04 -18.59
C SER A 259 -3.89 -15.03 -17.87
N PRO A 260 -3.43 -13.87 -17.37
CA PRO A 260 -2.33 -13.82 -16.43
C PRO A 260 -2.68 -14.72 -15.25
N ALA A 261 -1.87 -15.76 -15.05
CA ALA A 261 -2.05 -16.70 -13.95
C ALA A 261 -0.84 -16.57 -13.02
N PHE A 262 -0.95 -15.63 -12.08
CA PHE A 262 -0.13 -15.57 -10.88
C PHE A 262 -1.10 -15.54 -9.69
N GLY A 263 -0.74 -16.04 -8.51
CA GLY A 263 -1.49 -15.80 -7.25
C GLY A 263 -3.03 -16.00 -7.17
N LEU A 264 -3.70 -16.70 -8.11
CA LEU A 264 -5.17 -16.71 -8.23
C LEU A 264 -5.88 -17.41 -7.04
N CYS A 265 -6.19 -16.68 -5.97
CA CYS A 265 -6.97 -17.20 -4.83
C CYS A 265 -8.41 -16.64 -4.76
N GLY A 266 -8.75 -15.56 -5.48
CA GLY A 266 -10.10 -14.95 -5.40
C GLY A 266 -10.55 -14.15 -6.63
N TYR A 267 -9.75 -14.10 -7.69
CA TYR A 267 -10.04 -13.35 -8.91
C TYR A 267 -9.39 -14.05 -10.12
N ALA A 268 -9.95 -13.86 -11.31
CA ALA A 268 -9.33 -14.23 -12.57
C ALA A 268 -9.52 -13.12 -13.60
N ALA A 269 -8.42 -12.63 -14.17
CA ALA A 269 -8.44 -11.73 -15.30
C ALA A 269 -8.47 -12.53 -16.61
N LEU A 270 -9.47 -12.29 -17.46
CA LEU A 270 -9.54 -12.80 -18.82
C LEU A 270 -9.53 -11.63 -19.79
N TYR A 271 -8.60 -11.66 -20.73
CA TYR A 271 -8.49 -10.70 -21.82
C TYR A 271 -8.86 -11.43 -23.10
N CYS A 272 -9.77 -10.87 -23.88
CA CYS A 272 -10.23 -11.46 -25.13
C CYS A 272 -9.77 -10.60 -26.31
N GLY A 273 -9.47 -11.24 -27.44
CA GLY A 273 -9.37 -10.54 -28.72
C GLY A 273 -10.75 -10.06 -29.19
N GLU A 274 -10.78 -9.13 -30.15
CA GLU A 274 -12.02 -8.79 -30.84
C GLU A 274 -12.52 -10.00 -31.64
N GLU A 275 -13.80 -10.32 -31.51
CA GLU A 275 -14.48 -11.25 -32.42
C GLU A 275 -14.73 -10.53 -33.75
N THR A 276 -14.12 -11.02 -34.82
CA THR A 276 -14.18 -10.38 -36.13
C THR A 276 -15.43 -10.71 -36.96
N ASP A 277 -16.48 -11.32 -36.41
CA ASP A 277 -17.61 -11.77 -37.24
C ASP A 277 -19.00 -11.54 -36.62
N LYS A 278 -19.75 -10.61 -37.22
CA LYS A 278 -21.17 -10.37 -36.94
C LYS A 278 -22.10 -11.39 -37.63
N ALA A 279 -21.56 -12.35 -38.39
CA ALA A 279 -22.35 -13.25 -39.22
C ALA A 279 -22.80 -14.56 -38.54
N GLU A 280 -22.55 -14.74 -37.23
CA GLU A 280 -22.90 -15.96 -36.49
C GLU A 280 -23.71 -15.72 -35.19
N LEU A 281 -24.35 -14.56 -35.05
CA LEU A 281 -25.45 -14.33 -34.10
C LEU A 281 -26.80 -14.50 -34.82
#